data_AF-A0A7C3QV16-F1
#
_entry.id   AF-A0A7C3QV16-F1
#
_cell.length_a   1.000
_cell.length_b   1.000
_cell.length_c   1.000
_cell.angle_alpha   90.00
_cell.angle_beta   90.00
_cell.angle_gamma   90.00
#
_symmetry.space_group_name_H-M   'P 1'
#
loop_
_entity.id
_entity.type
_entity.pdbx_description
1 polymer ?
#
loop_
_entity_poly.entity_id
_entity_poly.type
_entity_poly.pdbx_seq_one_letter_code
_entity_poly.pdbx_strand_id
1 'polypeptide(L)'
;MEKNRDRMKQFVGKLWANPTIKNAPIVKKENQILSFIKENSEPLKTALSGPDYFPDLSFEEIIKLMYAELTDKIITALEPRMDAILNAALDPALIAFFRSEGIVLQIDAAKLRNLIISTMQTKAMRDHYTHTFEALSYRLFERYTPIILNQHKVIYFEMIRRDRLNMDSSIVCSLLNLISLFRPLYHWKFPRNIAGQQQLLNIAAVSKDARMYESMLKELGHIMQQEAGSVPDLILRNAMDSWLDANEKTLSGLSRYVSIMMNRAAEYDPMQKHDRGAETPDKSWFNINRRSARYYGYDARFLEELYQIAGGEGW
;
A
#
# COMPACT_ATOMS: atom_id res chain seq x y z
N MET A 1 -6.61 -4.41 34.58
CA MET A 1 -6.32 -4.08 33.17
C MET A 1 -7.20 -4.84 32.19
N GLU A 2 -7.35 -6.15 32.31
CA GLU A 2 -8.17 -6.98 31.40
C GLU A 2 -9.64 -6.51 31.27
N LYS A 3 -10.30 -6.21 32.40
CA LYS A 3 -11.66 -5.64 32.41
C LYS A 3 -11.79 -4.31 31.64
N ASN A 4 -10.77 -3.45 31.67
CA ASN A 4 -10.77 -2.19 30.94
C ASN A 4 -10.61 -2.44 29.44
N ARG A 5 -9.77 -3.41 29.07
CA ARG A 5 -9.61 -3.83 27.68
C ARG A 5 -10.92 -4.38 27.10
N ASP A 6 -11.61 -5.25 27.82
CA ASP A 6 -12.89 -5.81 27.39
C ASP A 6 -13.97 -4.73 27.21
N ARG A 7 -14.04 -3.77 28.14
CA ARG A 7 -14.93 -2.60 28.03
C ARG A 7 -14.61 -1.78 26.79
N MET A 8 -13.34 -1.49 26.53
CA MET A 8 -12.93 -0.73 25.35
C MET A 8 -13.24 -1.49 24.05
N LYS A 9 -12.99 -2.80 24.03
CA LYS A 9 -13.33 -3.67 22.89
C LYS A 9 -14.82 -3.64 22.56
N GLN A 10 -15.69 -3.63 23.57
CA GLN A 10 -17.14 -3.46 23.38
C GLN A 10 -17.48 -2.07 22.82
N PHE A 11 -16.85 -1.01 23.35
CA PHE A 11 -17.07 0.36 22.87
C PHE A 11 -16.64 0.53 21.41
N VAL A 12 -15.42 0.14 21.06
CA VAL A 12 -14.90 0.15 19.68
C VAL A 12 -15.75 -0.74 18.78
N GLY A 13 -16.20 -1.90 19.27
CA GLY A 13 -17.11 -2.78 18.55
C GLY A 13 -18.42 -2.10 18.16
N LYS A 14 -19.01 -1.29 19.05
CA LYS A 14 -20.22 -0.51 18.75
C LYS A 14 -19.96 0.59 17.72
N LEU A 15 -18.84 1.31 17.83
CA LEU A 15 -18.44 2.31 16.83
C LEU A 15 -18.26 1.67 15.45
N TRP A 16 -17.57 0.54 15.39
CA TRP A 16 -17.32 -0.21 14.16
C TRP A 16 -18.61 -0.75 13.51
N ALA A 17 -19.58 -1.12 14.33
CA ALA A 17 -20.87 -1.66 13.88
C ALA A 17 -21.90 -0.57 13.51
N ASN A 18 -21.54 0.73 13.60
CA ASN A 18 -22.45 1.83 13.31
C ASN A 18 -23.02 1.71 11.87
N PRO A 19 -24.36 1.69 11.68
CA PRO A 19 -24.99 1.54 10.37
C PRO A 19 -24.53 2.56 9.32
N THR A 20 -24.17 3.78 9.73
CA THR A 20 -23.74 4.85 8.80
C THR A 20 -22.41 4.53 8.12
N ILE A 21 -21.55 3.75 8.77
CA ILE A 21 -20.21 3.41 8.27
C ILE A 21 -20.06 1.91 7.98
N LYS A 22 -21.06 1.07 8.31
CA LYS A 22 -20.98 -0.40 8.23
C LYS A 22 -20.52 -0.93 6.87
N ASN A 23 -20.93 -0.28 5.78
CA ASN A 23 -20.59 -0.70 4.41
C ASN A 23 -19.40 0.06 3.82
N ALA A 24 -18.81 1.00 4.55
CA ALA A 24 -17.66 1.74 4.07
C ALA A 24 -16.40 0.84 4.02
N PRO A 25 -15.47 1.11 3.08
CA PRO A 25 -14.13 0.55 3.09
C PRO A 25 -13.43 0.73 4.44
N ILE A 26 -12.55 -0.20 4.79
CA ILE A 26 -11.91 -0.27 6.12
C ILE A 26 -11.18 1.05 6.49
N VAL A 27 -10.44 1.66 5.57
CA VAL A 27 -9.79 2.95 5.84
C VAL A 27 -10.79 4.11 5.98
N LYS A 28 -11.87 4.11 5.19
CA LYS A 28 -12.93 5.11 5.35
C LYS A 28 -13.59 4.99 6.74
N LYS A 29 -13.82 3.75 7.21
CA LYS A 29 -14.31 3.49 8.59
C LYS A 29 -13.34 4.01 9.65
N GLU A 30 -12.05 3.67 9.52
CA GLU A 30 -11.02 4.16 10.45
C GLU A 30 -11.03 5.69 10.51
N ASN A 31 -10.95 6.36 9.36
CA ASN A 31 -10.93 7.82 9.29
C ASN A 31 -12.20 8.44 9.89
N GLN A 32 -13.38 7.88 9.63
CA GLN A 32 -14.64 8.36 10.21
C GLN A 32 -14.68 8.19 11.74
N ILE A 33 -14.19 7.06 12.26
CA ILE A 33 -14.10 6.83 13.71
C ILE A 33 -13.10 7.81 14.35
N LEU A 34 -11.93 8.02 13.73
CA LEU A 34 -10.93 8.96 14.21
C LEU A 34 -11.43 10.40 14.20
N SER A 35 -12.13 10.82 13.14
CA SER A 35 -12.77 12.14 13.07
C SER A 35 -13.84 12.29 14.15
N PHE A 36 -14.69 11.28 14.34
CA PHE A 36 -15.68 11.28 15.41
C PHE A 36 -15.04 11.47 16.79
N ILE A 37 -13.96 10.74 17.10
CA ILE A 37 -13.24 10.86 18.37
C ILE A 37 -12.68 12.28 18.55
N LYS A 38 -12.09 12.84 17.49
CA LYS A 38 -11.51 14.18 17.51
C LYS A 38 -12.58 15.27 17.71
N GLU A 39 -13.69 15.16 16.99
CA GLU A 39 -14.79 16.14 17.04
C GLU A 39 -15.57 16.08 18.35
N ASN A 40 -15.60 14.91 19.01
CA ASN A 40 -16.36 14.68 20.23
C ASN A 40 -15.44 14.47 21.45
N SER A 41 -14.21 14.99 21.42
CA SER A 41 -13.20 14.72 22.46
C SER A 41 -13.66 15.14 23.86
N GLU A 42 -14.23 16.34 24.01
CA GLU A 42 -14.69 16.85 25.31
C GLU A 42 -15.88 16.05 25.86
N PRO A 43 -16.98 15.82 25.10
CA PRO A 43 -18.06 14.93 25.54
C PRO A 43 -17.58 13.51 25.89
N LEU A 44 -16.68 12.94 25.08
CA LEU A 44 -16.11 11.62 25.33
C LEU A 44 -15.28 11.60 26.61
N LYS A 45 -14.52 12.65 26.89
CA LYS A 45 -13.75 12.77 28.14
C LYS A 45 -14.67 12.74 29.35
N THR A 46 -15.73 13.54 29.36
CA THR A 46 -16.70 13.54 30.46
C THR A 46 -17.39 12.19 30.63
N ALA A 47 -17.79 11.54 29.54
CA ALA A 47 -18.49 10.26 29.59
C ALA A 47 -17.59 9.08 29.99
N LEU A 48 -16.37 9.01 29.46
CA LEU A 48 -15.48 7.85 29.61
C LEU A 48 -14.67 7.90 30.91
N SER A 49 -14.34 9.09 31.43
CA SER A 49 -13.66 9.24 32.72
C SER A 49 -14.62 9.13 33.93
N GLY A 50 -15.90 8.84 33.69
CA GLY A 50 -16.88 8.64 34.76
C GLY A 50 -16.66 7.32 35.53
N PRO A 51 -17.21 7.21 36.76
CA PRO A 51 -17.06 6.02 37.62
C PRO A 51 -17.48 4.70 36.97
N ASP A 52 -18.48 4.77 36.08
CA ASP A 52 -19.07 3.58 35.44
C ASP A 52 -18.21 2.99 34.30
N TYR A 53 -17.24 3.77 33.78
CA TYR A 53 -16.43 3.41 32.62
C TYR A 53 -14.96 3.16 32.99
N PHE A 54 -14.15 4.23 33.04
CA PHE A 54 -12.70 4.14 33.27
C PHE A 54 -12.27 5.09 34.40
N PRO A 55 -12.66 4.82 35.66
CA PRO A 55 -12.38 5.72 36.79
C PRO A 55 -10.89 5.92 37.08
N ASP A 56 -10.07 4.89 36.81
CA ASP A 56 -8.66 4.86 37.20
C ASP A 56 -7.70 5.26 36.07
N LEU A 57 -8.23 5.64 34.90
CA LEU A 57 -7.42 6.00 33.73
C LEU A 57 -7.58 7.49 33.40
N SER A 58 -6.46 8.13 33.10
CA SER A 58 -6.48 9.44 32.46
C SER A 58 -7.09 9.36 31.07
N PHE A 59 -7.63 10.48 30.58
CA PHE A 59 -8.20 10.52 29.23
C PHE A 59 -7.17 10.15 28.14
N GLU A 60 -5.90 10.50 28.33
CA GLU A 60 -4.83 10.12 27.41
C GLU A 60 -4.64 8.59 27.35
N GLU A 61 -4.68 7.90 28.48
CA GLU A 61 -4.61 6.45 28.56
C GLU A 61 -5.84 5.79 27.93
N ILE A 62 -7.04 6.36 28.12
CA ILE A 62 -8.28 5.89 27.48
C ILE A 62 -8.16 6.01 25.96
N ILE A 63 -7.68 7.15 25.45
CA ILE A 63 -7.47 7.35 24.01
C ILE A 63 -6.42 6.37 23.46
N LYS A 64 -5.30 6.16 24.17
CA LYS A 64 -4.30 5.16 23.79
C LYS A 64 -4.89 3.75 23.71
N LEU A 65 -5.66 3.35 24.72
CA LEU A 65 -6.34 2.05 24.74
C LEU A 65 -7.34 1.92 23.60
N MET A 66 -8.11 2.96 23.31
CA MET A 66 -9.06 2.98 22.20
C MET A 66 -8.36 2.84 20.84
N TYR A 67 -7.25 3.55 20.62
CA TYR A 67 -6.48 3.43 19.38
C TYR A 67 -5.83 2.06 19.22
N ALA A 68 -5.35 1.44 20.30
CA ALA A 68 -4.85 0.09 20.26
C ALA A 68 -5.95 -0.91 19.85
N GLU A 69 -7.12 -0.85 20.50
CA GLU A 69 -8.24 -1.74 20.17
C GLU A 69 -8.82 -1.48 18.76
N LEU A 70 -8.87 -0.22 18.32
CA LEU A 70 -9.28 0.11 16.95
C LEU A 70 -8.27 -0.43 15.92
N THR A 71 -6.97 -0.31 16.21
CA THR A 71 -5.90 -0.84 15.34
C THR A 71 -5.99 -2.36 15.23
N ASP A 72 -6.12 -3.07 16.35
CA ASP A 72 -6.32 -4.53 16.37
C ASP A 72 -7.55 -4.92 15.55
N LYS A 73 -8.66 -4.21 15.73
CA LYS A 73 -9.91 -4.48 14.98
C LYS A 73 -9.74 -4.31 13.47
N ILE A 74 -9.01 -3.28 13.04
CA ILE A 74 -8.73 -3.01 11.63
C ILE A 74 -7.83 -4.08 11.04
N ILE A 75 -6.74 -4.42 11.73
CA ILE A 75 -5.79 -5.44 11.27
C ILE A 75 -6.51 -6.79 11.14
N THR A 76 -7.25 -7.22 12.15
CA THR A 76 -8.04 -8.47 12.09
C THR A 76 -9.05 -8.47 10.93
N ALA A 77 -9.67 -7.32 10.64
CA ALA A 77 -10.58 -7.22 9.50
C ALA A 77 -9.87 -7.29 8.13
N LEU A 78 -8.58 -6.95 8.07
CA LEU A 78 -7.76 -7.00 6.85
C LEU A 78 -7.04 -8.33 6.66
N GLU A 79 -6.88 -9.15 7.70
CA GLU A 79 -6.15 -10.43 7.65
C GLU A 79 -6.61 -11.37 6.52
N PRO A 80 -7.91 -11.67 6.33
CA PRO A 80 -8.33 -12.57 5.24
C PRO A 80 -7.96 -12.04 3.85
N ARG A 81 -8.03 -10.72 3.68
CA ARG A 81 -7.66 -10.04 2.43
C ARG A 81 -6.14 -10.11 2.23
N MET A 82 -5.36 -9.92 3.29
CA MET A 82 -3.90 -10.03 3.27
C MET A 82 -3.45 -11.43 2.85
N ASP A 83 -4.06 -12.47 3.42
CA ASP A 83 -3.72 -13.86 3.09
C ASP A 83 -4.00 -14.17 1.61
N ALA A 84 -5.15 -13.73 1.09
CA ALA A 84 -5.48 -13.88 -0.33
C ALA A 84 -4.48 -13.15 -1.24
N ILE A 85 -4.06 -11.93 -0.87
CA ILE A 85 -3.10 -11.14 -1.62
C ILE A 85 -1.71 -11.77 -1.59
N LEU A 86 -1.24 -12.23 -0.43
CA LEU A 86 0.07 -12.86 -0.29
C LEU A 86 0.15 -14.12 -1.15
N ASN A 87 -0.91 -14.94 -1.17
CA ASN A 87 -0.99 -16.11 -2.02
C ASN A 87 -0.94 -15.77 -3.52
N ALA A 88 -1.57 -14.67 -3.93
CA ALA A 88 -1.55 -14.22 -5.32
C ALA A 88 -0.20 -13.60 -5.73
N ALA A 89 0.46 -12.87 -4.83
CA ALA A 89 1.74 -12.22 -5.11
C ALA A 89 2.94 -13.17 -5.05
N LEU A 90 2.88 -14.20 -4.21
CA LEU A 90 3.93 -15.24 -4.09
C LEU A 90 3.65 -16.41 -5.05
N ASP A 91 3.39 -16.08 -6.31
CA ASP A 91 3.09 -17.05 -7.37
C ASP A 91 4.28 -18.00 -7.59
N PRO A 92 4.08 -19.33 -7.51
CA PRO A 92 5.12 -20.32 -7.80
C PRO A 92 5.79 -20.15 -9.18
N ALA A 93 5.05 -19.68 -10.19
CA ALA A 93 5.60 -19.44 -11.53
C ALA A 93 6.63 -18.30 -11.52
N LEU A 94 6.38 -17.24 -10.76
CA LEU A 94 7.34 -16.14 -10.57
C LEU A 94 8.60 -16.64 -9.87
N ILE A 95 8.44 -17.45 -8.82
CA ILE A 95 9.58 -18.03 -8.08
C ILE A 95 10.40 -18.94 -8.99
N ALA A 96 9.76 -19.79 -9.79
CA ALA A 96 10.41 -20.65 -10.76
C ALA A 96 11.19 -19.84 -11.82
N PHE A 97 10.60 -18.74 -12.31
CA PHE A 97 11.25 -17.83 -13.24
C PHE A 97 12.53 -17.22 -12.66
N PHE A 98 12.48 -16.64 -11.45
CA PHE A 98 13.70 -16.08 -10.84
C PHE A 98 14.77 -17.16 -10.62
N ARG A 99 14.36 -18.37 -10.23
CA ARG A 99 15.27 -19.50 -10.08
C ARG A 99 15.95 -19.88 -11.40
N SER A 100 15.24 -19.90 -12.53
CA SER A 100 15.83 -20.20 -13.83
C SER A 100 16.82 -19.13 -14.29
N GLU A 101 16.60 -17.88 -13.88
CA GLU A 101 17.52 -16.76 -14.11
C GLU A 101 18.70 -16.72 -13.10
N GLY A 102 18.80 -17.70 -12.20
CA GLY A 102 19.85 -17.75 -11.18
C GLY A 102 19.71 -16.72 -10.06
N ILE A 103 18.53 -16.11 -9.93
CA ILE A 103 18.21 -15.10 -8.91
C ILE A 103 17.48 -15.78 -7.75
N VAL A 104 17.95 -15.55 -6.53
CA VAL A 104 17.31 -16.10 -5.33
C VAL A 104 16.11 -15.23 -4.95
N LEU A 105 14.91 -15.77 -5.18
CA LEU A 105 13.66 -15.29 -4.59
C LEU A 105 13.14 -16.35 -3.63
N GLN A 106 13.23 -16.09 -2.33
CA GLN A 106 12.78 -17.01 -1.30
C GLN A 106 12.14 -16.22 -0.16
N ILE A 107 10.83 -16.04 -0.25
CA ILE A 107 10.04 -15.33 0.75
C ILE A 107 9.25 -16.35 1.57
N ASP A 108 9.33 -16.24 2.89
CA ASP A 108 8.46 -16.95 3.82
C ASP A 108 7.17 -16.14 4.00
N ALA A 109 6.05 -16.67 3.51
CA ALA A 109 4.76 -15.99 3.51
C ALA A 109 4.28 -15.64 4.93
N ALA A 110 4.50 -16.52 5.92
CA ALA A 110 4.06 -16.29 7.29
C ALA A 110 4.89 -15.18 7.95
N LYS A 111 6.20 -15.16 7.68
CA LYS A 111 7.09 -14.10 8.14
C LYS A 111 6.77 -12.75 7.48
N LEU A 112 6.56 -12.71 6.17
CA LEU A 112 6.14 -11.51 5.45
C LEU A 112 4.79 -10.98 5.98
N ARG A 113 3.83 -11.87 6.24
CA ARG A 113 2.55 -11.53 6.87
C ARG A 113 2.75 -10.85 8.23
N ASN A 114 3.59 -11.42 9.08
CA ASN A 114 3.88 -10.86 10.40
C ASN A 114 4.57 -9.50 10.32
N LEU A 115 5.47 -9.31 9.36
CA LEU A 115 6.08 -8.01 9.07
C LEU A 115 5.02 -6.98 8.62
N ILE A 116 4.11 -7.34 7.71
CA ILE A 116 3.03 -6.44 7.28
C ILE A 116 2.15 -6.06 8.47
N ILE A 117 1.76 -7.02 9.31
CA ILE A 117 0.96 -6.77 10.51
C ILE A 117 1.69 -5.84 11.50
N SER A 118 2.97 -6.07 11.74
CA SER A 118 3.76 -5.25 12.68
C SER A 118 3.96 -3.83 12.17
N THR A 119 4.12 -3.65 10.86
CA THR A 119 4.25 -2.33 10.24
C THR A 119 2.93 -1.55 10.24
N MET A 120 1.80 -2.23 10.06
CA MET A 120 0.44 -1.66 10.10
C MET A 120 -0.01 -1.17 11.50
N GLN A 121 0.83 -1.27 12.53
CA GLN A 121 0.53 -0.71 13.85
C GLN A 121 0.42 0.83 13.83
N THR A 122 1.04 1.49 12.84
CA THR A 122 0.91 2.95 12.67
C THR A 122 -0.12 3.30 11.59
N LYS A 123 -0.88 4.38 11.79
CA LYS A 123 -1.88 4.84 10.81
C LYS A 123 -1.29 5.09 9.43
N ALA A 124 -0.13 5.74 9.36
CA ALA A 124 0.54 6.04 8.11
C ALA A 124 0.79 4.77 7.28
N MET A 125 1.27 3.69 7.93
CA MET A 125 1.48 2.42 7.24
C MET A 125 0.16 1.76 6.85
N ARG A 126 -0.91 1.83 7.67
CA ARG A 126 -2.23 1.32 7.30
C ARG A 126 -2.81 1.99 6.06
N ASP A 127 -2.67 3.31 5.96
CA ASP A 127 -3.13 4.06 4.79
C ASP A 127 -2.43 3.55 3.52
N HIS A 128 -1.10 3.39 3.56
CA HIS A 128 -0.32 2.90 2.42
C HIS A 128 -0.59 1.43 2.07
N TYR A 129 -0.68 0.53 3.06
CA TYR A 129 -1.01 -0.87 2.81
C TYR A 129 -2.44 -1.04 2.32
N THR A 130 -3.37 -0.19 2.73
CA THR A 130 -4.73 -0.26 2.22
C THR A 130 -4.78 0.04 0.73
N HIS A 131 -4.12 1.10 0.25
CA HIS A 131 -4.07 1.36 -1.20
C HIS A 131 -3.45 0.20 -1.98
N THR A 132 -2.43 -0.44 -1.38
CA THR A 132 -1.83 -1.65 -1.93
C THR A 132 -2.85 -2.78 -2.00
N PHE A 133 -3.58 -3.04 -0.92
CA PHE A 133 -4.60 -4.08 -0.89
C PHE A 133 -5.77 -3.79 -1.83
N GLU A 134 -6.16 -2.52 -2.01
CA GLU A 134 -7.13 -2.06 -3.02
C GLU A 134 -6.68 -2.47 -4.41
N ALA A 135 -5.47 -2.08 -4.82
CA ALA A 135 -4.95 -2.36 -6.15
C ALA A 135 -4.94 -3.86 -6.47
N LEU A 136 -4.49 -4.66 -5.50
CA LEU A 136 -4.30 -6.10 -5.67
C LEU A 136 -5.63 -6.87 -5.61
N SER A 137 -6.56 -6.47 -4.74
CA SER A 137 -7.87 -7.14 -4.66
C SER A 137 -8.76 -6.83 -5.87
N TYR A 138 -8.63 -5.63 -6.45
CA TYR A 138 -9.33 -5.28 -7.68
C TYR A 138 -8.56 -5.67 -8.94
N ARG A 139 -7.43 -6.36 -8.78
CA ARG A 139 -6.65 -6.96 -9.88
C ARG A 139 -6.31 -5.93 -10.96
N LEU A 140 -5.91 -4.73 -10.55
CA LEU A 140 -5.66 -3.62 -11.49
C LEU A 140 -4.54 -3.98 -12.47
N PHE A 141 -3.51 -4.68 -12.02
CA PHE A 141 -2.43 -5.11 -12.90
C PHE A 141 -2.92 -6.16 -13.92
N GLU A 142 -3.69 -7.14 -13.49
CA GLU A 142 -4.24 -8.18 -14.37
C GLU A 142 -5.26 -7.63 -15.36
N ARG A 143 -5.91 -6.51 -15.03
CA ARG A 143 -6.82 -5.80 -15.94
C ARG A 143 -6.04 -5.13 -17.08
N TYR A 144 -4.97 -4.39 -16.77
CA TYR A 144 -4.28 -3.56 -17.77
C TYR A 144 -3.06 -4.22 -18.43
N THR A 145 -2.27 -5.00 -17.68
CA THR A 145 -0.99 -5.56 -18.15
C THR A 145 -1.12 -6.46 -19.39
N PRO A 146 -2.10 -7.38 -19.48
CA PRO A 146 -2.23 -8.23 -20.68
C PRO A 146 -2.43 -7.40 -21.96
N ILE A 147 -3.22 -6.32 -21.87
CA ILE A 147 -3.49 -5.43 -23.00
C ILE A 147 -2.22 -4.65 -23.36
N ILE A 148 -1.52 -4.11 -22.35
CA ILE A 148 -0.25 -3.39 -22.54
C ILE A 148 0.76 -4.27 -23.28
N LEU A 149 0.94 -5.51 -22.83
CA LEU A 149 1.91 -6.42 -23.41
C LEU A 149 1.55 -6.83 -24.85
N ASN A 150 0.25 -6.92 -25.16
CA ASN A 150 -0.21 -7.22 -26.51
C ASN A 150 -0.09 -6.03 -27.48
N GLN A 151 -0.28 -4.79 -26.99
CA GLN A 151 -0.25 -3.59 -27.83
C GLN A 151 1.18 -3.14 -28.21
N HIS A 152 2.20 -3.58 -27.47
CA HIS A 152 3.61 -3.25 -27.74
C HIS A 152 3.91 -1.74 -27.83
N LYS A 153 3.27 -0.93 -26.97
CA LYS A 153 3.43 0.53 -26.92
C LYS A 153 4.46 0.95 -25.85
N VAL A 154 4.35 2.16 -25.32
CA VAL A 154 5.40 2.78 -24.49
C VAL A 154 5.61 2.00 -23.20
N ILE A 155 4.55 1.56 -22.52
CA ILE A 155 4.69 0.82 -21.26
C ILE A 155 5.38 -0.53 -21.51
N TYR A 156 4.98 -1.24 -22.57
CA TYR A 156 5.65 -2.48 -22.99
C TYR A 156 7.14 -2.27 -23.24
N PHE A 157 7.53 -1.26 -24.03
CA PHE A 157 8.95 -1.03 -24.33
C PHE A 157 9.77 -0.70 -23.08
N GLU A 158 9.19 0.04 -22.16
CA GLU A 158 9.86 0.47 -20.95
C GLU A 158 9.99 -0.68 -19.94
N MET A 159 8.99 -1.56 -19.82
CA MET A 159 9.04 -2.73 -18.92
C MET A 159 9.80 -3.92 -19.51
N ILE A 160 9.53 -4.29 -20.76
CA ILE A 160 10.04 -5.53 -21.34
C ILE A 160 11.40 -5.31 -22.01
N ARG A 161 11.52 -4.28 -22.86
CA ARG A 161 12.77 -4.07 -23.62
C ARG A 161 13.84 -3.37 -22.79
N ARG A 162 13.48 -2.29 -22.11
CA ARG A 162 14.45 -1.48 -21.36
C ARG A 162 14.85 -2.15 -20.06
N ASP A 163 13.88 -2.63 -19.28
CA ASP A 163 14.17 -3.34 -18.03
C ASP A 163 14.52 -4.83 -18.27
N ARG A 164 14.52 -5.30 -19.54
CA ARG A 164 14.93 -6.65 -20.01
C ARG A 164 14.16 -7.81 -19.36
N LEU A 165 12.87 -7.61 -19.13
CA LEU A 165 11.99 -8.62 -18.51
C LEU A 165 11.34 -9.49 -19.60
N ASN A 166 11.93 -10.64 -19.90
CA ASN A 166 11.34 -11.61 -20.83
C ASN A 166 10.36 -12.55 -20.11
N MET A 167 9.25 -11.99 -19.64
CA MET A 167 8.23 -12.71 -18.87
C MET A 167 6.89 -12.71 -19.61
N ASP A 168 6.08 -13.75 -19.40
CA ASP A 168 4.69 -13.74 -19.83
C ASP A 168 3.84 -12.77 -19.00
N SER A 169 2.63 -12.48 -19.47
CA SER A 169 1.77 -11.50 -18.79
C SER A 169 1.40 -11.90 -17.36
N SER A 170 1.22 -13.18 -17.08
CA SER A 170 0.90 -13.65 -15.73
C SER A 170 2.05 -13.40 -14.76
N ILE A 171 3.28 -13.73 -15.16
CA ILE A 171 4.49 -13.54 -14.36
C ILE A 171 4.75 -12.04 -14.16
N VAL A 172 4.53 -11.20 -15.17
CA VAL A 172 4.63 -9.74 -15.03
C VAL A 172 3.61 -9.21 -14.01
N CYS A 173 2.36 -9.67 -14.06
CA CYS A 173 1.36 -9.30 -13.05
C CYS A 173 1.78 -9.72 -11.64
N SER A 174 2.25 -10.96 -11.47
CA SER A 174 2.72 -11.47 -10.18
C SER A 174 3.93 -10.67 -9.66
N LEU A 175 4.85 -10.27 -10.55
CA LEU A 175 5.98 -9.39 -10.22
C LEU A 175 5.50 -8.01 -9.76
N LEU A 176 4.58 -7.38 -10.49
CA LEU A 176 4.01 -6.08 -10.12
C LEU A 176 3.24 -6.13 -8.80
N ASN A 177 2.51 -7.23 -8.56
CA ASN A 177 1.83 -7.49 -7.30
C ASN A 177 2.83 -7.55 -6.14
N LEU A 178 3.92 -8.29 -6.32
CA LEU A 178 4.97 -8.44 -5.32
C LEU A 178 5.73 -7.12 -5.07
N ILE A 179 6.08 -6.36 -6.12
CA ILE A 179 6.66 -5.01 -5.99
C ILE A 179 5.73 -4.10 -5.18
N SER A 180 4.43 -4.14 -5.48
CA SER A 180 3.43 -3.32 -4.80
C SER A 180 3.31 -3.65 -3.31
N LEU A 181 3.43 -4.94 -2.94
CA LEU A 181 3.44 -5.35 -1.53
C LEU A 181 4.58 -4.75 -0.71
N PHE A 182 5.76 -4.58 -1.30
CA PHE A 182 6.90 -3.98 -0.62
C PHE A 182 6.87 -2.44 -0.64
N ARG A 183 6.07 -1.82 -1.51
CA ARG A 183 6.03 -0.37 -1.70
C ARG A 183 5.78 0.44 -0.42
N PRO A 184 4.89 0.04 0.51
CA PRO A 184 4.68 0.78 1.75
C PRO A 184 5.94 0.95 2.62
N LEU A 185 6.93 0.06 2.48
CA LEU A 185 8.17 0.12 3.28
C LEU A 185 8.99 1.39 3.05
N TYR A 186 8.71 2.15 1.99
CA TYR A 186 9.31 3.47 1.77
C TYR A 186 9.06 4.43 2.93
N HIS A 187 7.91 4.29 3.59
CA HIS A 187 7.51 5.10 4.75
C HIS A 187 7.80 4.41 6.08
N TRP A 188 8.21 3.14 6.07
CA TRP A 188 8.50 2.38 7.29
C TRP A 188 9.75 2.92 7.95
N LYS A 189 9.64 3.22 9.25
CA LYS A 189 10.75 3.69 10.08
C LYS A 189 11.47 2.51 10.69
N PHE A 190 12.76 2.36 10.42
CA PHE A 190 13.61 1.35 11.03
C PHE A 190 14.85 1.98 11.69
N PRO A 191 15.38 1.36 12.75
CA PRO A 191 16.49 1.92 13.51
C PRO A 191 17.78 1.90 12.70
N ARG A 192 18.47 3.03 12.66
CA ARG A 192 19.79 3.19 12.05
C ARG A 192 20.73 3.92 13.00
N ASN A 193 21.99 3.50 13.02
CA ASN A 193 23.03 4.19 13.76
C ASN A 193 23.65 5.29 12.88
N ILE A 194 23.48 6.55 13.27
CA ILE A 194 24.11 7.71 12.63
C ILE A 194 24.95 8.43 13.67
N ALA A 195 26.26 8.49 13.42
CA ALA A 195 27.22 9.16 14.30
C ALA A 195 27.14 8.68 15.77
N GLY A 196 26.85 7.39 16.01
CA GLY A 196 26.76 6.81 17.34
C GLY A 196 25.39 6.95 18.01
N GLN A 197 24.42 7.61 17.36
CA GLN A 197 23.04 7.71 17.85
C GLN A 197 22.10 6.82 17.04
N GLN A 198 21.28 6.03 17.72
CA GLN A 198 20.17 5.32 17.08
C GLN A 198 19.06 6.31 16.74
N GLN A 199 18.75 6.43 15.45
CA GLN A 199 17.64 7.23 14.95
C GLN A 199 16.70 6.34 14.14
N LEU A 200 15.40 6.60 14.25
CA LEU A 200 14.39 5.95 13.42
C LEU A 200 14.21 6.77 12.14
N LEU A 201 14.69 6.24 11.02
CA LEU A 201 14.56 6.87 9.70
C LEU A 201 13.76 5.98 8.76
N ASN A 202 13.15 6.61 7.76
CA ASN A 202 12.55 5.94 6.62
C ASN A 202 13.22 6.40 5.33
N ILE A 203 13.01 5.66 4.24
CA ILE A 203 13.61 5.96 2.94
C ILE A 203 13.10 7.31 2.41
N ALA A 204 11.84 7.65 2.68
CA ALA A 204 11.25 8.93 2.31
C ALA A 204 12.09 10.14 2.78
N ALA A 205 12.61 10.09 4.02
CA ALA A 205 13.40 11.17 4.62
C ALA A 205 14.73 11.44 3.91
N VAL A 206 15.26 10.47 3.16
CA VAL A 206 16.59 10.57 2.51
C VAL A 206 16.53 10.50 0.99
N SER A 207 15.33 10.52 0.41
CA SER A 207 15.09 10.28 -1.03
C SER A 207 15.85 11.23 -1.98
N LYS A 208 16.18 12.44 -1.51
CA LYS A 208 16.95 13.45 -2.27
C LYS A 208 18.47 13.25 -2.19
N ASP A 209 18.97 12.54 -1.18
CA ASP A 209 20.40 12.21 -1.07
C ASP A 209 20.63 10.81 -1.66
N ALA A 210 21.21 10.75 -2.85
CA ALA A 210 21.44 9.49 -3.56
C ALA A 210 22.30 8.50 -2.76
N ARG A 211 23.33 8.96 -2.03
CA ARG A 211 24.20 8.06 -1.26
C ARG A 211 23.48 7.49 -0.06
N MET A 212 22.73 8.33 0.66
CA MET A 212 21.93 7.87 1.79
C MET A 212 20.79 6.96 1.35
N TYR A 213 20.12 7.27 0.23
CA TYR A 213 19.07 6.45 -0.37
C TYR A 213 19.58 5.04 -0.70
N GLU A 214 20.70 4.93 -1.42
CA GLU A 214 21.33 3.65 -1.76
C GLU A 214 21.75 2.86 -0.53
N SER A 215 22.30 3.55 0.48
CA SER A 215 22.66 2.92 1.75
C SER A 215 21.44 2.38 2.50
N MET A 216 20.34 3.13 2.54
CA MET A 216 19.09 2.69 3.19
C MET A 216 18.45 1.51 2.46
N LEU A 217 18.52 1.48 1.13
CA LEU A 217 17.96 0.39 0.33
C LEU A 217 18.71 -0.92 0.59
N LYS A 218 20.05 -0.86 0.70
CA LYS A 218 20.87 -2.03 1.09
C LYS A 218 20.55 -2.53 2.50
N GLU A 219 20.41 -1.60 3.45
CA GLU A 219 20.03 -1.93 4.82
C GLU A 219 18.63 -2.56 4.88
N LEU A 220 17.66 -2.00 4.14
CA LEU A 220 16.34 -2.60 4.00
C LEU A 220 16.44 -4.02 3.43
N GLY A 221 17.27 -4.26 2.40
CA GLY A 221 17.49 -5.60 1.86
C GLY A 221 17.98 -6.60 2.90
N HIS A 222 18.92 -6.20 3.77
CA HIS A 222 19.39 -7.04 4.87
C HIS A 222 18.30 -7.30 5.93
N ILE A 223 17.51 -6.29 6.28
CA ILE A 223 16.37 -6.45 7.20
C ILE A 223 15.35 -7.42 6.60
N MET A 224 14.99 -7.27 5.32
CA MET A 224 14.05 -8.16 4.64
C MET A 224 14.55 -9.60 4.62
N GLN A 225 15.85 -9.81 4.39
CA GLN A 225 16.44 -11.14 4.44
C GLN A 225 16.21 -11.84 5.78
N GLN A 226 16.23 -11.10 6.88
CA GLN A 226 16.00 -11.62 8.24
C GLN A 226 14.51 -11.79 8.55
N GLU A 227 13.72 -10.77 8.21
CA GLU A 227 12.31 -10.63 8.62
C GLU A 227 11.32 -11.36 7.71
N ALA A 228 11.64 -11.57 6.44
CA ALA A 228 10.72 -12.15 5.44
C ALA A 228 11.39 -13.16 4.48
N GLY A 229 12.72 -13.17 4.41
CA GLY A 229 13.49 -14.02 3.49
C GLY A 229 14.16 -13.23 2.36
N SER A 230 14.82 -13.93 1.45
CA SER A 230 15.60 -13.31 0.37
C SER A 230 14.68 -12.68 -0.68
N VAL A 231 14.73 -11.35 -0.77
CA VAL A 231 14.02 -10.54 -1.77
C VAL A 231 15.05 -9.94 -2.73
N PRO A 232 14.93 -10.15 -4.05
CA PRO A 232 15.82 -9.54 -5.04
C PRO A 232 15.83 -8.01 -4.97
N ASP A 233 17.00 -7.38 -5.20
CA ASP A 233 17.12 -5.90 -5.28
C ASP A 233 16.16 -5.32 -6.32
N LEU A 234 15.95 -6.02 -7.44
CA LEU A 234 14.97 -5.65 -8.45
C LEU A 234 13.59 -5.35 -7.83
N ILE A 235 13.11 -6.17 -6.88
CA ILE A 235 11.78 -5.98 -6.28
C ILE A 235 11.81 -4.79 -5.33
N LEU A 236 12.76 -4.76 -4.39
CA LEU A 236 12.82 -3.71 -3.38
C LEU A 236 13.10 -2.34 -3.99
N ARG A 237 14.04 -2.25 -4.93
CA ARG A 237 14.34 -1.01 -5.65
C ARG A 237 13.12 -0.49 -6.38
N ASN A 238 12.44 -1.33 -7.16
CA ASN A 238 11.26 -0.89 -7.91
C ASN A 238 10.11 -0.48 -6.98
N ALA A 239 9.97 -1.15 -5.83
CA ALA A 239 9.00 -0.81 -4.82
C ALA A 239 9.27 0.60 -4.25
N MET A 240 10.52 0.89 -3.90
CA MET A 240 10.91 2.19 -3.33
C MET A 240 10.91 3.31 -4.38
N ASP A 241 11.42 3.04 -5.58
CA ASP A 241 11.47 3.98 -6.69
C ASP A 241 10.07 4.39 -7.17
N SER A 242 9.05 3.55 -6.97
CA SER A 242 7.65 3.88 -7.31
C SER A 242 7.03 5.01 -6.46
N TRP A 243 7.76 5.56 -5.50
CA TRP A 243 7.39 6.77 -4.76
C TRP A 243 8.08 8.04 -5.27
N LEU A 244 9.07 7.89 -6.14
CA LEU A 244 9.88 9.01 -6.63
C LEU A 244 9.22 9.66 -7.84
N ASP A 245 9.53 10.94 -8.06
CA ASP A 245 9.08 11.69 -9.22
C ASP A 245 9.81 11.20 -10.48
N ALA A 246 9.05 10.73 -11.47
CA ALA A 246 9.58 10.24 -12.74
C ALA A 246 10.23 11.33 -13.61
N ASN A 247 9.98 12.61 -13.30
CA ASN A 247 10.61 13.76 -13.97
C ASN A 247 11.96 14.12 -13.34
N GLU A 248 12.19 13.78 -12.08
CA GLU A 248 13.44 14.11 -11.37
C GLU A 248 14.51 13.02 -11.52
N LYS A 249 14.10 11.77 -11.74
CA LYS A 249 15.00 10.61 -11.82
C LYS A 249 14.60 9.67 -12.95
N THR A 250 15.60 9.02 -13.55
CA THR A 250 15.36 7.93 -14.51
C THR A 250 14.90 6.69 -13.76
N LEU A 251 13.58 6.50 -13.69
CA LEU A 251 12.96 5.35 -13.03
C LEU A 251 12.70 4.20 -14.00
N SER A 252 12.63 2.97 -13.49
CA SER A 252 12.24 1.77 -14.25
C SER A 252 10.81 1.89 -14.84
N GLY A 253 10.45 1.05 -15.81
CA GLY A 253 9.10 0.98 -16.35
C GLY A 253 8.15 0.43 -15.27
N LEU A 254 8.63 -0.57 -14.52
CA LEU A 254 7.92 -1.16 -13.39
C LEU A 254 7.55 -0.12 -12.33
N SER A 255 8.51 0.68 -11.85
CA SER A 255 8.30 1.69 -10.80
C SER A 255 7.27 2.73 -11.21
N ARG A 256 7.36 3.23 -12.45
CA ARG A 256 6.41 4.22 -12.99
C ARG A 256 5.01 3.62 -13.11
N TYR A 257 4.89 2.39 -13.60
CA TYR A 257 3.61 1.73 -13.74
C TYR A 257 2.96 1.44 -12.37
N VAL A 258 3.72 0.89 -11.42
CA VAL A 258 3.27 0.67 -10.04
C VAL A 258 2.83 1.98 -9.39
N SER A 259 3.59 3.07 -9.56
CA SER A 259 3.22 4.39 -9.03
C SER A 259 1.83 4.82 -9.50
N ILE A 260 1.57 4.76 -10.81
CA ILE A 260 0.27 5.14 -11.39
C ILE A 260 -0.84 4.24 -10.86
N MET A 261 -0.66 2.92 -10.87
CA MET A 261 -1.69 1.96 -10.44
C MET A 261 -2.02 2.09 -8.94
N MET A 262 -1.02 2.32 -8.08
CA MET A 262 -1.28 2.52 -6.64
C MET A 262 -2.02 3.81 -6.34
N ASN A 263 -1.72 4.89 -7.06
CA ASN A 263 -2.48 6.14 -6.93
C ASN A 263 -3.90 5.99 -7.46
N ARG A 264 -4.09 5.30 -8.59
CA ARG A 264 -5.43 4.98 -9.10
C ARG A 264 -6.24 4.17 -8.09
N ALA A 265 -5.61 3.18 -7.44
CA ALA A 265 -6.25 2.33 -6.45
C ALA A 265 -6.72 3.07 -5.20
N ALA A 266 -5.99 4.11 -4.76
CA ALA A 266 -6.37 4.92 -3.61
C ALA A 266 -7.72 5.63 -3.80
N GLU A 267 -8.09 5.91 -5.06
CA GLU A 267 -9.33 6.57 -5.45
C GLU A 267 -10.30 5.61 -6.18
N TYR A 268 -10.02 4.31 -6.17
CA TYR A 268 -10.85 3.33 -6.88
C TYR A 268 -12.06 2.93 -6.04
N ASP A 269 -13.25 3.16 -6.57
CA ASP A 269 -14.50 2.70 -5.97
C ASP A 269 -15.25 1.82 -6.98
N PRO A 270 -15.27 0.48 -6.81
CA PRO A 270 -15.97 -0.41 -7.72
C PRO A 270 -17.50 -0.24 -7.67
N MET A 271 -18.03 0.42 -6.63
CA MET A 271 -19.47 0.65 -6.46
C MET A 271 -19.91 2.02 -7.02
N GLN A 272 -18.98 2.80 -7.57
CA GLN A 272 -19.30 4.10 -8.14
C GLN A 272 -20.30 3.95 -9.30
N LYS A 273 -21.49 4.54 -9.13
CA LYS A 273 -22.49 4.56 -10.19
C LYS A 273 -22.03 5.47 -11.31
N HIS A 274 -22.17 4.99 -12.54
CA HIS A 274 -21.82 5.72 -13.74
C HIS A 274 -23.09 6.26 -14.41
N ASP A 275 -23.17 7.58 -14.57
CA ASP A 275 -24.27 8.23 -15.28
C ASP A 275 -24.15 8.01 -16.78
N ARG A 276 -25.28 7.83 -17.46
CA ARG A 276 -25.30 7.62 -18.93
C ARG A 276 -24.68 8.85 -19.63
N GLY A 277 -23.65 8.61 -20.44
CA GLY A 277 -22.95 9.65 -21.19
C GLY A 277 -21.77 10.30 -20.47
N ALA A 278 -21.51 9.95 -19.20
CA ALA A 278 -20.28 10.34 -18.52
C ALA A 278 -19.06 9.53 -19.04
N GLU A 279 -17.84 10.03 -18.78
CA GLU A 279 -16.64 9.21 -18.92
C GLU A 279 -16.58 8.20 -17.76
N THR A 280 -16.14 6.99 -18.07
CA THR A 280 -15.95 5.92 -17.10
C THR A 280 -14.88 6.29 -16.07
N PRO A 281 -14.93 5.74 -14.84
CA PRO A 281 -14.08 6.21 -13.75
C PRO A 281 -12.58 6.13 -14.06
N ASP A 282 -12.08 5.04 -14.65
CA ASP A 282 -10.65 4.94 -14.97
C ASP A 282 -10.27 5.89 -16.10
N LYS A 283 -11.07 5.94 -17.17
CA LYS A 283 -10.86 6.87 -18.29
C LYS A 283 -10.79 8.33 -17.81
N SER A 284 -11.74 8.75 -16.98
CA SER A 284 -11.77 10.10 -16.40
C SER A 284 -10.54 10.36 -15.54
N TRP A 285 -10.18 9.40 -14.67
CA TRP A 285 -9.01 9.52 -13.80
C TRP A 285 -7.71 9.69 -14.59
N PHE A 286 -7.47 8.86 -15.61
CA PHE A 286 -6.28 8.98 -16.46
C PHE A 286 -6.29 10.28 -17.27
N ASN A 287 -7.45 10.73 -17.74
CA ASN A 287 -7.59 11.98 -18.49
C ASN A 287 -7.23 13.21 -17.66
N ILE A 288 -7.62 13.23 -16.38
CA ILE A 288 -7.24 14.29 -15.44
C ILE A 288 -5.74 14.21 -15.15
N ASN A 289 -5.26 13.03 -14.77
CA ASN A 289 -3.88 12.85 -14.32
C ASN A 289 -2.85 13.03 -15.44
N ARG A 290 -3.17 12.72 -16.71
CA ARG A 290 -2.25 13.00 -17.83
C ARG A 290 -1.99 14.49 -18.01
N ARG A 291 -2.97 15.34 -17.72
CA ARG A 291 -2.86 16.81 -17.84
C ARG A 291 -2.07 17.41 -16.68
N SER A 292 -2.14 16.79 -15.51
CA SER A 292 -1.42 17.20 -14.31
C SER A 292 -0.16 16.36 -14.02
N ALA A 293 0.27 15.50 -14.96
CA ALA A 293 1.30 14.49 -14.74
C ALA A 293 2.60 15.05 -14.15
N ARG A 294 3.03 16.24 -14.60
CA ARG A 294 4.22 16.93 -14.07
C ARG A 294 4.11 17.28 -12.58
N TYR A 295 2.92 17.64 -12.09
CA TYR A 295 2.73 18.03 -10.70
C TYR A 295 2.76 16.83 -9.74
N TYR A 296 2.33 15.66 -10.23
CA TYR A 296 2.28 14.43 -9.45
C TYR A 296 3.48 13.50 -9.70
N GLY A 297 4.42 13.93 -10.55
CA GLY A 297 5.60 13.15 -10.89
C GLY A 297 5.34 11.91 -11.73
N TYR A 298 4.25 11.89 -12.51
CA TYR A 298 3.89 10.78 -13.40
C TYR A 298 4.52 10.90 -14.79
N ASP A 299 4.73 9.75 -15.43
CA ASP A 299 5.03 9.72 -16.87
C ASP A 299 3.74 9.90 -17.68
N ALA A 300 3.60 11.07 -18.30
CA ALA A 300 2.43 11.42 -19.10
C ALA A 300 2.17 10.44 -20.25
N ARG A 301 3.21 9.78 -20.78
CA ARG A 301 3.08 8.82 -21.89
C ARG A 301 2.43 7.52 -21.42
N PHE A 302 2.73 7.09 -20.18
CA PHE A 302 2.07 5.94 -19.56
C PHE A 302 0.59 6.23 -19.35
N LEU A 303 0.28 7.42 -18.82
CA LEU A 303 -1.12 7.84 -18.60
C LEU A 303 -1.90 7.97 -19.90
N GLU A 304 -1.27 8.43 -20.98
CA GLU A 304 -1.89 8.45 -22.31
C GLU A 304 -2.24 7.03 -22.78
N GLU A 305 -1.31 6.08 -22.71
CA GLU A 305 -1.57 4.70 -23.10
C GLU A 305 -2.71 4.07 -22.26
N LEU A 306 -2.69 4.27 -20.95
CA LEU A 306 -3.73 3.78 -20.04
C LEU A 306 -5.09 4.44 -20.29
N TYR A 307 -5.13 5.73 -20.61
CA TYR A 307 -6.34 6.43 -21.02
C TYR A 307 -6.96 5.80 -22.28
N GLN A 308 -6.13 5.47 -23.28
CA GLN A 308 -6.61 4.83 -24.51
C GLN A 308 -7.12 3.41 -24.25
N ILE A 309 -6.44 2.64 -23.38
CA ILE A 309 -6.90 1.29 -22.97
C ILE A 309 -8.24 1.39 -22.26
N ALA A 310 -8.35 2.26 -21.24
CA ALA A 310 -9.61 2.44 -20.51
C ALA A 310 -10.76 2.90 -21.42
N GLY A 311 -10.48 3.76 -22.40
CA GLY A 311 -11.45 4.19 -23.40
C GLY A 311 -11.90 3.08 -24.35
N GLY A 312 -10.99 2.18 -24.75
CA GLY A 312 -11.30 1.05 -25.62
C GLY A 312 -12.11 -0.05 -24.92
N GLU A 313 -11.82 -0.29 -23.64
CA GLU A 313 -12.47 -1.34 -22.84
C GLU A 313 -13.71 -0.87 -22.07
N GLY A 314 -13.98 0.45 -22.05
CA GLY A 314 -15.11 1.04 -21.33
C GLY A 314 -14.97 1.02 -19.80
N TRP A 315 -13.79 1.38 -19.31
CA TRP A 315 -13.36 1.23 -17.91
C TRP A 315 -13.27 2.51 -17.10
#